data_AF-A0A1L9VE60-F1
#
_entry.id   AF-A0A1L9VE60-F1
#
_cell.length_a   1.000
_cell.length_b   1.000
_cell.length_c   1.000
_cell.angle_alpha   90.00
_cell.angle_beta   90.00
_cell.angle_gamma   90.00
#
_symmetry.space_group_name_H-M   'P 1'
#
loop_
_entity.id
_entity.type
_entity.pdbx_description
1 polymer ?
#
loop_
_entity_poly.entity_id
_entity_poly.type
_entity_poly.pdbx_seq_one_letter_code
_entity_poly.pdbx_strand_id
1 'polypeptide(L)'
;MPYKLTIRYANEVFFYHYLEDIQTIVLDTFVAMDVSVTLPLKSDPRVPFVQYTILHAAKGRLGELRNVDLGEGIFTDVQRIDKVAD
;
A
#
# COMPACT_ATOMS: atom_id res chain seq x y z
N MET A 1 15.02 0.50 3.37
CA MET A 1 14.76 -0.73 2.58
C MET A 1 13.45 -0.56 1.85
N PRO A 2 13.39 -0.72 0.52
CA PRO A 2 12.16 -0.56 -0.22
C PRO A 2 11.27 -1.81 -0.14
N TYR A 3 9.97 -1.58 -0.01
CA TYR A 3 8.92 -2.59 -0.01
C TYR A 3 7.82 -2.17 -0.96
N LYS A 4 7.20 -3.10 -1.67
CA LYS A 4 6.00 -2.84 -2.47
C LYS A 4 4.79 -3.16 -1.60
N LEU A 5 3.95 -2.15 -1.37
CA LEU A 5 2.60 -2.35 -0.84
C LEU A 5 1.65 -2.47 -2.03
N THR A 6 0.93 -3.58 -2.09
CA THR A 6 -0.17 -3.79 -3.03
C THR A 6 -1.47 -3.71 -2.24
N ILE A 7 -2.43 -2.94 -2.75
CA ILE A 7 -3.73 -2.67 -2.15
C ILE A 7 -4.77 -3.16 -3.13
N ARG A 8 -5.60 -4.11 -2.71
CA ARG A 8 -6.67 -4.68 -3.51
C ARG A 8 -8.00 -4.42 -2.83
N TYR A 9 -8.95 -3.90 -3.57
CA TYR A 9 -10.30 -3.65 -3.07
C TYR A 9 -11.17 -4.86 -3.33
N ALA A 10 -12.11 -5.15 -2.43
CA ALA A 10 -13.00 -6.31 -2.54
C ALA A 10 -13.85 -6.28 -3.82
N ASN A 11 -14.27 -5.08 -4.24
CA ASN A 11 -15.05 -4.84 -5.44
C ASN A 11 -14.97 -3.35 -5.85
N GLU A 12 -15.66 -3.02 -6.93
CA GLU A 12 -15.79 -1.66 -7.48
C GLU A 12 -16.36 -0.65 -6.48
N VAL A 13 -17.33 -1.04 -5.66
CA VAL A 13 -17.96 -0.16 -4.67
C VAL A 13 -16.92 0.31 -3.65
N PHE A 14 -16.12 -0.61 -3.10
CA PHE A 14 -15.04 -0.26 -2.19
C PHE A 14 -13.97 0.59 -2.88
N PHE A 15 -13.63 0.29 -4.14
CA PHE A 15 -12.65 1.09 -4.88
C PHE A 15 -13.08 2.55 -4.98
N TYR A 16 -14.31 2.83 -5.42
CA TYR A 16 -14.80 4.20 -5.52
C TYR A 16 -15.06 4.85 -4.17
N HIS A 17 -15.50 4.08 -3.16
CA HIS A 17 -15.68 4.59 -1.80
C HIS A 17 -14.36 5.12 -1.21
N TYR A 18 -13.26 4.42 -1.45
CA TYR A 18 -11.95 4.77 -0.89
C TYR A 18 -11.04 5.55 -1.84
N LEU A 19 -11.42 5.77 -3.10
CA LEU A 19 -10.53 6.30 -4.13
C LEU A 19 -9.84 7.62 -3.74
N GLU A 20 -10.57 8.49 -3.05
CA GLU A 20 -10.09 9.80 -2.61
C GLU A 20 -9.32 9.70 -1.28
N ASP A 21 -9.80 8.87 -0.35
CA ASP A 21 -9.30 8.84 1.04
C ASP A 21 -8.14 7.87 1.26
N ILE A 22 -8.02 6.83 0.43
CA ILE A 22 -7.05 5.75 0.68
C ILE A 22 -5.60 6.22 0.65
N GLN A 23 -5.29 7.27 -0.12
CA GLN A 23 -3.94 7.85 -0.10
C GLN A 23 -3.62 8.43 1.26
N THR A 24 -4.58 9.13 1.88
CA THR A 24 -4.48 9.70 3.22
C THR A 24 -4.39 8.60 4.26
N ILE A 25 -5.26 7.58 4.18
CA ILE A 25 -5.24 6.44 5.11
C ILE A 25 -3.89 5.72 5.07
N VAL A 26 -3.35 5.45 3.87
CA VAL A 26 -2.03 4.82 3.71
C VAL A 26 -0.94 5.73 4.28
N LEU A 27 -0.96 7.02 3.96
CA LEU A 27 0.06 7.96 4.43
C LEU A 27 0.06 8.01 5.97
N ASP A 28 -1.10 8.25 6.59
CA ASP A 28 -1.23 8.37 8.03
C ASP A 28 -0.80 7.09 8.76
N THR A 29 -1.23 5.94 8.23
CA THR A 29 -0.92 4.63 8.83
C THR A 29 0.58 4.35 8.81
N PHE A 30 1.24 4.53 7.67
CA PHE A 30 2.66 4.19 7.55
C PHE A 30 3.58 5.29 8.10
N VAL A 31 3.20 6.57 8.05
CA VAL A 31 3.97 7.64 8.71
C VAL A 31 3.95 7.48 10.23
N ALA A 32 2.81 7.09 10.83
CA ALA A 32 2.75 6.76 12.26
C ALA A 32 3.67 5.61 12.66
N MET A 33 4.06 4.76 11.70
CA MET A 33 5.01 3.68 11.87
C MET A 33 6.46 4.08 11.55
N ASP A 34 6.77 5.35 11.28
CA ASP A 34 8.09 5.80 10.80
C ASP A 34 8.50 5.12 9.47
N VAL A 35 7.54 5.05 8.53
CA VAL A 35 7.70 4.49 7.20
C VAL A 35 7.34 5.55 6.16
N SER A 36 8.25 5.82 5.22
CA SER A 36 7.98 6.78 4.15
C SER A 36 7.20 6.11 3.01
N VAL A 37 6.18 6.79 2.49
CA VAL A 37 5.32 6.31 1.40
C VAL A 37 5.59 7.12 0.13
N THR A 38 5.71 6.45 -1.02
CA THR A 38 5.82 7.12 -2.32
C THR A 38 4.43 7.39 -2.91
N LEU A 39 4.03 8.65 -3.02
CA LEU A 39 2.76 9.06 -3.61
C LEU A 39 2.95 9.64 -5.04
N PRO A 40 1.89 9.66 -5.88
CA PRO A 40 0.57 9.07 -5.66
C PRO A 40 0.58 7.54 -5.74
N LEU A 41 -0.48 6.90 -5.22
CA LEU A 41 -0.70 5.47 -5.44
C LEU A 41 -0.87 5.21 -6.94
N LYS A 42 -0.24 4.15 -7.44
CA LYS A 42 -0.31 3.74 -8.85
C LYS A 42 -1.35 2.64 -9.02
N SER A 43 -2.26 2.76 -9.98
CA SER A 43 -3.15 1.66 -10.35
C SER A 43 -2.40 0.57 -11.13
N ASP A 44 -2.74 -0.69 -10.90
CA ASP A 44 -2.22 -1.79 -11.70
C ASP A 44 -3.01 -1.86 -13.04
N PRO A 45 -2.34 -1.70 -14.20
CA PRO A 45 -3.04 -1.72 -15.49
C PRO A 45 -3.51 -3.12 -15.90
N ARG A 46 -3.09 -4.18 -15.20
CA ARG A 46 -3.41 -5.58 -15.53
C ARG A 46 -4.49 -6.16 -14.63
N VAL A 47 -4.72 -5.56 -13.46
CA VAL A 47 -5.65 -6.08 -12.45
C VAL A 47 -6.59 -4.96 -12.02
N PRO A 48 -7.92 -5.11 -12.24
CA PRO A 48 -8.87 -4.09 -11.81
C PRO A 48 -8.90 -3.97 -10.29
N PHE A 49 -9.17 -2.77 -9.79
CA PHE A 49 -9.29 -2.48 -8.36
C PHE A 49 -8.05 -2.90 -7.56
N VAL A 50 -6.88 -2.71 -8.16
CA VAL A 50 -5.59 -2.88 -7.49
C VAL A 50 -4.78 -1.61 -7.66
N GLN A 51 -4.23 -1.13 -6.56
CA GLN A 51 -3.26 -0.05 -6.51
C GLN A 51 -2.00 -0.52 -5.79
N TYR A 52 -0.91 0.20 -5.97
CA TYR A 52 0.33 -0.08 -5.28
C TYR A 52 1.16 1.17 -5.05
N THR A 53 2.05 1.08 -4.06
CA THR A 53 3.05 2.10 -3.74
C THR A 53 4.34 1.45 -3.25
N ILE A 54 5.39 2.25 -3.15
CA ILE A 54 6.65 1.87 -2.53
C ILE A 54 6.72 2.47 -1.13
N LEU A 55 6.99 1.61 -0.16
CA LEU A 55 7.28 1.97 1.22
C LEU A 55 8.78 1.92 1.46
N HIS A 56 9.30 2.85 2.26
CA HIS A 56 10.68 2.85 2.73
C HIS A 56 10.71 2.74 4.24
N ALA A 57 11.24 1.62 4.73
CA ALA A 57 11.34 1.33 6.16
C ALA A 57 12.72 0.78 6.54
N ALA A 58 13.01 0.73 7.84
CA ALA A 58 14.18 0.03 8.37
C ALA A 58 14.17 -1.47 7.98
N LYS A 59 15.36 -2.07 7.87
CA LYS A 59 15.51 -3.49 7.50
C LYS A 59 14.88 -4.38 8.58
N GLY A 60 14.16 -5.41 8.15
CA GLY A 60 13.57 -6.41 9.05
C GLY A 60 12.10 -6.20 9.41
N ARG A 61 11.49 -5.07 9.00
CA ARG A 61 10.10 -4.72 9.37
C ARG A 61 9.00 -5.37 8.53
N LEU A 62 9.33 -6.32 7.64
CA LEU A 62 8.37 -6.93 6.71
C LEU A 62 7.13 -7.52 7.42
N GLY A 63 7.33 -8.17 8.58
CA GLY A 63 6.22 -8.71 9.37
C GLY A 63 5.26 -7.64 9.86
N GLU A 64 5.78 -6.55 10.42
CA GLU A 64 4.97 -5.41 10.89
C GLU A 64 4.18 -4.77 9.76
N LEU A 65 4.83 -4.53 8.61
CA LEU A 65 4.18 -3.90 7.45
C LEU A 65 3.06 -4.77 6.87
N ARG A 66 3.15 -6.11 7.01
CA ARG A 66 2.13 -7.06 6.55
C ARG A 66 0.91 -7.15 7.46
N ASN A 67 1.05 -6.73 8.72
CA ASN A 67 -0.02 -6.80 9.71
C ASN A 67 -0.87 -5.53 9.77
N VAL A 68 -0.65 -4.60 8.84
CA VAL A 68 -1.42 -3.35 8.75
C VAL A 68 -2.80 -3.63 8.16
N ASP A 69 -3.83 -3.18 8.87
CA ASP A 69 -5.21 -3.11 8.38
C ASP A 69 -5.49 -1.68 7.91
N LEU A 70 -5.94 -1.53 6.66
CA LEU A 70 -6.27 -0.23 6.06
C LEU A 70 -7.77 0.05 6.05
N GLY A 71 -8.59 -0.88 6.55
CA GLY A 71 -10.04 -0.74 6.63
C GLY A 71 -10.80 -1.87 5.93
N GLU A 72 -12.12 -1.86 6.15
CA GLU A 72 -13.02 -2.89 5.64
C GLU A 72 -12.96 -2.98 4.10
N GLY A 73 -12.92 -4.21 3.58
CA GLY A 73 -12.93 -4.47 2.14
C GLY A 73 -11.62 -4.14 1.43
N ILE A 74 -10.55 -3.85 2.19
CA ILE A 74 -9.20 -3.60 1.67
C ILE A 74 -8.29 -4.78 2.04
N PHE A 75 -7.61 -5.34 1.04
CA PHE A 75 -6.65 -6.40 1.21
C PHE A 75 -5.27 -5.92 0.81
N THR A 76 -4.31 -6.04 1.73
CA THR A 76 -2.94 -5.61 1.51
C THR A 76 -1.98 -6.78 1.37
N ASP A 77 -0.98 -6.62 0.51
CA ASP A 77 0.20 -7.48 0.47
C ASP A 77 1.46 -6.62 0.42
N VAL A 78 2.43 -6.96 1.27
CA VAL A 78 3.72 -6.26 1.33
C VAL A 78 4.83 -7.22 0.98
N GLN A 79 5.63 -6.83 -0.01
CA GLN A 79 6.78 -7.61 -0.48
C GLN A 79 8.05 -6.77 -0.43
N ARG A 80 9.16 -7.38 -0.02
CA ARG A 80 10.46 -6.72 -0.13
C ARG A 80 10.86 -6.62 -1.60
N ILE A 81 11.44 -5.50 -2.00
CA ILE A 81 11.98 -5.32 -3.34
C ILE A 81 13.50 -5.18 -3.22
N ASP A 82 14.25 -6.03 -3.91
CA ASP A 82 15.72 -5.93 -3.91
C ASP A 82 16.25 -4.95 -4.96
N LYS A 83 15.42 -4.53 -5.92
CA LYS A 83 15.67 -3.44 -6.86
C LYS A 83 14.39 -2.66 -7.09
N VAL A 84 14.37 -1.36 -6.78
CA VAL A 84 13.36 -0.46 -7.34
C VAL A 84 13.70 -0.38 -8.83
N ALA A 85 12.84 -0.89 -9.70
CA ALA A 85 13.06 -0.76 -11.14
C ALA A 85 12.92 0.73 -11.50
N ASP A 86 14.01 1.28 -12.03
CA ASP A 86 14.14 2.64 -12.58
C ASP A 86 13.10 2.86 -13.71
#